data_AF-A0A9E1QAS3-F1
#
_entry.id   AF-A0A9E1QAS3-F1
#
_cell.length_a   1.000
_cell.length_b   1.000
_cell.length_c   1.000
_cell.angle_alpha   90.00
_cell.angle_beta   90.00
_cell.angle_gamma   90.00
#
_symmetry.space_group_name_H-M   'P 1'
#
loop_
_entity.id
_entity.type
_entity.pdbx_description
1 polymer ?
#
loop_
_entity_poly.entity_id
_entity_poly.type
_entity_poly.pdbx_seq_one_letter_code
_entity_poly.pdbx_strand_id
1 'polypeptide(L)'
;MSRFDNLFNEADGAFNANEKYQQEIEQLKGLSPEDIAAITPNTEDHTALIKVVKQASEENLSKAQLAANIRQLGAVVVKIAKKTPLLSELFQS
;
A
#
# COMPACT_ATOMS: atom_id res chain seq x y z
N MET A 1 3.38 -23.05 -4.79
CA MET A 1 4.03 -21.77 -5.12
C MET A 1 3.05 -20.89 -5.87
N SER A 2 2.51 -19.87 -5.22
CA SER A 2 1.72 -18.85 -5.89
C SER A 2 2.67 -17.91 -6.63
N ARG A 3 2.34 -17.52 -7.87
CA ARG A 3 3.14 -16.59 -8.70
C ARG A 3 3.28 -15.17 -8.12
N PHE A 4 2.78 -14.98 -6.90
CA PHE A 4 2.79 -13.75 -6.15
C PHE A 4 3.99 -13.68 -5.18
N ASP A 5 4.54 -14.80 -4.72
CA ASP A 5 5.69 -14.83 -3.79
C ASP A 5 6.94 -14.10 -4.33
N ASN A 6 7.18 -14.18 -5.64
CA ASN A 6 8.42 -13.66 -6.23
C ASN A 6 8.42 -12.14 -6.48
N LEU A 7 7.25 -11.51 -6.61
CA LEU A 7 7.15 -10.06 -6.87
C LEU A 7 7.32 -9.22 -5.60
N PHE A 8 6.99 -9.81 -4.44
CA PHE A 8 7.12 -9.13 -3.14
C PHE A 8 8.53 -9.20 -2.58
N ASN A 9 9.28 -10.26 -2.87
CA ASN A 9 10.63 -10.49 -2.34
C ASN A 9 11.68 -9.50 -2.89
N GLU A 10 11.49 -8.98 -4.10
CA GLU A 10 12.42 -8.02 -4.72
C GLU A 10 12.18 -6.58 -4.23
N ALA A 11 11.00 -6.30 -3.67
CA ALA A 11 10.66 -5.00 -3.10
C ALA A 11 11.23 -4.77 -1.68
N ASP A 12 11.98 -5.71 -1.11
CA ASP A 12 12.53 -5.57 0.25
C ASP A 12 13.88 -4.85 0.33
N GLY A 13 14.71 -4.90 -0.72
CA GLY A 13 16.08 -4.40 -0.66
C GLY A 13 16.24 -2.87 -0.74
N ALA A 14 15.26 -2.13 -1.24
CA ALA A 14 15.40 -0.70 -1.57
C ALA A 14 14.68 0.27 -0.60
N PHE A 15 14.14 -0.22 0.53
CA PHE A 15 13.13 0.51 1.31
C PHE A 15 13.63 1.32 2.52
N ASN A 16 14.94 1.34 2.80
CA ASN A 16 15.49 2.10 3.92
C ASN A 16 15.90 3.52 3.49
N ALA A 17 14.97 4.50 3.57
CA ALA A 17 15.25 5.91 3.89
C ALA A 17 14.07 6.86 3.52
N ASN A 18 12.99 6.91 4.31
CA ASN A 18 12.27 8.16 4.66
C ASN A 18 11.01 7.88 5.50
N GLU A 19 10.92 8.56 6.65
CA GLU A 19 10.24 8.11 7.89
C GLU A 19 8.74 8.50 8.01
N LYS A 20 8.07 9.03 6.98
CA LYS A 20 6.70 9.59 7.16
C LYS A 20 5.55 8.57 7.09
N TYR A 21 5.71 7.50 6.31
CA TYR A 21 4.69 6.44 6.12
C TYR A 21 5.28 5.04 6.14
N GLN A 22 6.41 4.84 6.83
CA GLN A 22 7.09 3.55 6.86
C GLN A 22 6.20 2.46 7.48
N GLN A 23 5.52 2.77 8.59
CA GLN A 23 4.68 1.79 9.29
C GLN A 23 3.49 1.33 8.43
N GLU A 24 2.88 2.25 7.69
CA GLU A 24 1.83 1.97 6.70
C GLU A 24 2.34 1.03 5.61
N ILE A 25 3.54 1.28 5.09
CA ILE A 25 4.18 0.46 4.06
C ILE A 25 4.47 -0.95 4.60
N GLU A 26 4.98 -1.06 5.83
CA GLU A 26 5.25 -2.35 6.47
C GLU A 26 3.97 -3.14 6.71
N GLN A 27 2.87 -2.48 7.11
CA GLN A 27 1.57 -3.15 7.24
C GLN A 27 1.05 -3.63 5.89
N LEU A 28 1.21 -2.85 4.82
CA LEU A 28 0.82 -3.26 3.47
C LEU A 28 1.62 -4.45 2.96
N LYS A 29 2.93 -4.49 3.24
CA LYS A 29 3.80 -5.63 2.93
C LYS A 29 3.47 -6.86 3.78
N GLY A 30 3.07 -6.64 5.03
CA GLY A 30 2.65 -7.70 5.95
C GLY A 30 1.29 -8.30 5.64
N LEU A 31 0.52 -7.72 4.70
CA LEU A 31 -0.72 -8.33 4.23
C LEU A 31 -0.41 -9.65 3.51
N SER A 32 -1.12 -10.70 3.90
CA SER A 32 -0.99 -11.98 3.23
C SER A 32 -1.52 -11.87 1.80
N PRO A 33 -0.91 -12.55 0.82
CA PRO A 33 -1.38 -12.57 -0.56
C PRO A 33 -2.83 -13.08 -0.67
N GLU A 34 -3.28 -13.91 0.27
CA GLU A 34 -4.67 -14.38 0.37
C GLU A 34 -5.66 -13.26 0.73
N ASP A 35 -5.28 -12.35 1.64
CA ASP A 35 -6.08 -11.17 2.00
C ASP A 35 -6.20 -10.18 0.84
N ILE A 36 -5.11 -10.03 0.08
CA ILE A 36 -5.08 -9.20 -1.12
C ILE A 36 -5.93 -9.85 -2.22
N ALA A 37 -5.76 -11.16 -2.44
CA ALA A 37 -6.53 -11.95 -3.42
C ALA A 37 -8.04 -11.94 -3.16
N ALA A 38 -8.44 -11.88 -1.88
CA ALA A 38 -9.84 -11.74 -1.48
C ALA A 38 -10.45 -10.39 -1.90
N ILE A 39 -9.63 -9.35 -2.12
CA ILE A 39 -10.07 -8.03 -2.58
C ILE A 39 -9.92 -7.89 -4.09
N THR A 40 -8.78 -8.31 -4.62
CA THR A 40 -8.47 -8.24 -6.04
C THR A 40 -7.61 -9.42 -6.47
N PRO A 41 -7.95 -10.09 -7.58
CA PRO A 41 -7.06 -11.07 -8.18
C PRO A 41 -5.81 -10.41 -8.80
N ASN A 42 -5.77 -9.08 -8.90
CA ASN A 42 -4.69 -8.33 -9.51
C ASN A 42 -3.71 -7.75 -8.47
N THR A 43 -2.47 -8.23 -8.48
CA THR A 43 -1.40 -7.72 -7.60
C THR A 43 -0.83 -6.37 -8.01
N GLU A 44 -1.17 -5.87 -9.20
CA GLU A 44 -0.77 -4.54 -9.66
C GLU A 44 -1.37 -3.45 -8.76
N ASP A 45 -2.62 -3.61 -8.31
CA ASP A 45 -3.31 -2.67 -7.41
C ASP A 45 -2.59 -2.51 -6.07
N HIS A 46 -2.12 -3.63 -5.49
CA HIS A 46 -1.38 -3.63 -4.24
C HIS A 46 0.03 -3.03 -4.40
N THR A 47 0.71 -3.36 -5.49
CA THR A 47 2.02 -2.78 -5.80
C THR A 47 1.92 -1.27 -6.04
N ALA A 48 0.86 -0.83 -6.74
CA ALA A 48 0.58 0.59 -6.97
C ALA A 48 0.29 1.34 -5.66
N LEU A 49 -0.44 0.72 -4.73
CA LEU A 49 -0.69 1.28 -3.40
C LEU A 49 0.62 1.54 -2.65
N ILE A 50 1.51 0.55 -2.58
CA ILE A 50 2.81 0.69 -1.91
C ILE A 50 3.61 1.83 -2.55
N LYS A 51 3.65 1.90 -3.89
CA LYS A 51 4.33 2.99 -4.62
C LYS A 51 3.78 4.36 -4.28
N VAL A 52 2.45 4.53 -4.22
CA VAL A 52 1.84 5.82 -3.90
C VAL A 52 2.09 6.23 -2.45
N VAL A 53 2.06 5.30 -1.50
CA VAL A 53 2.40 5.59 -0.10
C VAL A 53 3.88 5.97 0.03
N LYS A 54 4.77 5.30 -0.71
CA LYS A 54 6.20 5.64 -0.76
C LYS A 54 6.42 7.03 -1.35
N GLN A 55 5.82 7.30 -2.51
CA GLN A 55 5.90 8.60 -3.16
C GLN A 55 5.35 9.70 -2.24
N ALA A 56 4.26 9.45 -1.52
CA ALA A 56 3.75 10.38 -0.52
C ALA A 56 4.73 10.63 0.63
N SER A 57 5.54 9.64 1.02
CA SER A 57 6.60 9.81 2.01
C SER A 57 7.73 10.68 1.45
N GLU A 58 8.18 10.38 0.22
CA GLU A 58 9.27 11.09 -0.47
C GLU A 58 8.90 12.55 -0.79
N GLU A 59 7.67 12.79 -1.25
CA GLU A 59 7.13 14.12 -1.55
C GLU A 59 6.57 14.83 -0.31
N ASN A 60 6.70 14.21 0.87
CA ASN A 60 6.22 14.75 2.14
C ASN A 60 4.73 15.15 2.11
N LEU A 61 3.92 14.41 1.34
CA LEU A 61 2.49 14.66 1.17
C LEU A 61 1.75 14.55 2.51
N SER A 62 0.64 15.29 2.63
CA SER A 62 -0.25 15.20 3.77
C SER A 62 -1.15 13.96 3.69
N LYS A 63 -1.64 13.48 4.84
CA LYS A 63 -2.58 12.35 4.94
C LYS A 63 -3.78 12.46 3.99
N ALA A 64 -4.35 13.66 3.85
CA ALA A 64 -5.44 13.94 2.92
C ALA A 64 -5.04 13.80 1.43
N GLN A 65 -3.82 14.22 1.08
CA GLN A 65 -3.29 14.08 -0.28
C GLN A 65 -2.98 12.62 -0.60
N LEU A 66 -2.40 11.88 0.35
CA LEU A 66 -2.21 10.43 0.23
C LEU A 66 -3.55 9.71 0.02
N ALA A 67 -4.56 10.03 0.84
CA ALA A 67 -5.90 9.46 0.67
C ALA A 67 -6.51 9.79 -0.70
N ALA A 68 -6.32 11.01 -1.21
CA ALA A 68 -6.76 11.41 -2.54
C ALA A 68 -6.06 10.61 -3.65
N ASN A 69 -4.73 10.45 -3.58
CA ASN A 69 -3.96 9.67 -4.55
C ASN A 69 -4.38 8.20 -4.54
N ILE A 70 -4.61 7.61 -3.37
CA ILE A 70 -5.10 6.23 -3.25
C ILE A 70 -6.51 6.10 -3.83
N ARG A 71 -7.39 7.08 -3.60
CA ARG A 71 -8.73 7.13 -4.22
C ARG A 71 -8.65 7.24 -5.74
N GLN A 72 -7.67 7.96 -6.28
CA GLN A 72 -7.46 8.09 -7.73
C GLN A 72 -6.94 6.81 -8.38
N LEU A 73 -6.16 5.99 -7.66
CA LEU A 73 -5.75 4.67 -8.14
C LEU A 73 -6.95 3.73 -8.33
N GLY A 74 -7.93 3.80 -7.43
CA GLY A 74 -9.20 3.11 -7.60
C GLY A 74 -9.82 2.61 -6.29
N ALA A 75 -11.10 2.26 -6.36
CA ALA A 75 -11.85 1.77 -5.20
C ALA A 75 -11.30 0.45 -4.64
N VAL A 76 -10.68 -0.38 -5.48
CA VAL A 76 -10.01 -1.63 -5.09
C VAL A 76 -8.82 -1.33 -4.18
N VAL A 77 -7.97 -0.40 -4.59
CA VAL A 77 -6.79 0.05 -3.85
C VAL A 77 -7.17 0.63 -2.48
N VAL A 78 -8.26 1.42 -2.42
CA VAL A 78 -8.81 1.92 -1.16
C VAL A 78 -9.25 0.78 -0.23
N LYS A 79 -9.84 -0.30 -0.77
CA LYS A 79 -10.24 -1.48 0.04
C LYS A 79 -9.01 -2.19 0.62
N ILE A 80 -7.93 -2.32 -0.16
CA ILE A 80 -6.66 -2.90 0.30
C ILE A 80 -6.07 -2.01 1.40
N ALA A 81 -6.02 -0.70 1.20
CA ALA A 81 -5.51 0.24 2.21
C ALA A 81 -6.29 0.13 3.53
N LYS A 82 -7.63 0.00 3.45
CA LYS A 82 -8.49 -0.19 4.64
C LYS A 82 -8.27 -1.49 5.41
N LYS A 83 -7.57 -2.49 4.85
CA LYS A 83 -7.16 -3.69 5.60
C LYS A 83 -6.09 -3.39 6.63
N THR A 84 -5.31 -2.33 6.41
CA THR A 84 -4.31 -1.87 7.37
C THR A 84 -4.92 -0.79 8.26
N PRO A 85 -4.79 -0.89 9.59
CA PRO A 85 -5.37 0.09 10.51
C PRO A 85 -4.84 1.50 10.25
N LEU A 86 -3.53 1.66 10.00
CA LEU A 86 -2.92 2.98 9.82
C LEU A 86 -3.41 3.71 8.55
N LEU A 87 -3.53 3.01 7.42
CA LEU A 87 -4.09 3.63 6.22
C LEU A 87 -5.61 3.79 6.31
N SER A 88 -6.30 2.92 7.04
CA SER A 88 -7.75 3.05 7.26
C SER A 88 -8.10 4.38 7.92
N GLU A 89 -7.27 4.85 8.87
CA GLU A 89 -7.42 6.17 9.50
C GLU A 89 -7.45 7.32 8.48
N LEU A 90 -6.75 7.19 7.35
CA LEU A 90 -6.75 8.19 6.28
C LEU A 90 -8.12 8.33 5.58
N PHE A 91 -8.98 7.32 5.70
CA PHE A 91 -10.29 7.27 5.05
C PHE A 91 -11.46 7.36 6.04
N GLN A 92 -11.19 7.57 7.33
CA GLN A 92 -12.21 7.70 8.38
C GLN A 92 -12.69 9.16 8.59
N SER A 93 -12.16 10.12 7.83
CA SER A 93 -12.59 11.52 7.81
C SER A 93 -13.79 11.77 6.91
#